data_AF-A0A6P0Q2C2-F1
#
_entry.id   AF-A0A6P0Q2C2-F1
#
_cell.length_a   1.000
_cell.length_b   1.000
_cell.length_c   1.000
_cell.angle_alpha   90.00
_cell.angle_beta   90.00
_cell.angle_gamma   90.00
#
_symmetry.space_group_name_H-M   'P 1'
#
loop_
_entity.id
_entity.type
_entity.pdbx_description
1 polymer ?
#
loop_
_entity_poly.entity_id
_entity_poly.type
_entity_poly.pdbx_seq_one_letter_code
_entity_poly.pdbx_strand_id
1 'polypeptide(L)'
;TTLETLWMGIPLVTRVGEQFVARNSYTMMMNAGITEGIAWTDDQYIEWGIRLGKDPALRQQISWKLRQSRQTAPLWNGKEFTREMEKAYEAMLGR
;
A
#
# COMPACT_ATOMS: atom_id res chain seq x y z
N THR A 1 -3.52 5.74 -9.76
CA THR A 1 -2.52 4.78 -10.28
C THR A 1 -2.12 3.74 -9.24
N THR A 2 -1.61 4.12 -8.05
CA THR A 2 -1.12 3.16 -7.05
C THR A 2 -2.17 2.18 -6.56
N LEU A 3 -3.37 2.65 -6.22
CA LEU A 3 -4.45 1.80 -5.71
C LEU A 3 -4.86 0.76 -6.76
N GLU A 4 -4.94 1.16 -8.03
CA GLU A 4 -5.24 0.29 -9.16
C GLU A 4 -4.13 -0.75 -9.39
N THR A 5 -2.85 -0.35 -9.28
CA THR A 5 -1.69 -1.25 -9.34
C THR A 5 -1.77 -2.33 -8.25
N LEU A 6 -2.05 -1.92 -7.00
CA LEU A 6 -2.22 -2.84 -5.87
C LEU A 6 -3.44 -3.75 -6.08
N TRP A 7 -4.56 -3.19 -6.56
CA TRP A 7 -5.76 -3.96 -6.87
C TRP A 7 -5.49 -5.01 -7.94
N MET A 8 -4.71 -4.71 -8.98
CA MET A 8 -4.31 -5.67 -10.01
C MET A 8 -3.28 -6.71 -9.52
N GLY A 9 -2.79 -6.61 -8.29
CA GLY A 9 -1.80 -7.53 -7.73
C GLY A 9 -0.41 -7.35 -8.33
N ILE A 10 -0.06 -6.14 -8.75
CA ILE A 10 1.22 -5.81 -9.38
C ILE A 10 2.20 -5.30 -8.29
N PRO A 11 3.39 -5.90 -8.14
CA PRO A 11 4.43 -5.39 -7.26
C PRO A 11 4.87 -3.98 -7.66
N LEU A 12 5.11 -3.09 -6.69
CA LEU A 12 5.49 -1.70 -6.94
C LEU A 12 6.62 -1.26 -6.01
N VAL A 13 7.42 -0.29 -6.45
CA VAL A 13 8.44 0.37 -5.62
C VAL A 13 7.98 1.79 -5.29
N THR A 14 8.08 2.19 -4.03
CA THR A 14 7.79 3.56 -3.58
C THR A 14 8.90 4.11 -2.72
N ARG A 15 9.26 5.38 -2.93
CA ARG A 15 10.15 6.14 -2.06
C ARG A 15 9.31 6.89 -1.03
N VAL A 16 9.54 6.65 0.25
CA VAL A 16 8.80 7.33 1.34
C VAL A 16 9.30 8.76 1.51
N GLY A 17 8.49 9.74 1.14
CA GLY A 17 8.81 11.15 1.37
C GLY A 17 8.32 11.69 2.72
N GLU A 18 8.66 12.94 2.98
CA GLU A 18 8.24 13.67 4.20
C GLU A 18 6.88 14.34 4.02
N GLN A 19 6.60 14.84 2.82
CA GLN A 19 5.33 15.49 2.49
C GLN A 19 4.19 14.48 2.41
N PHE A 20 2.98 14.90 2.80
CA PHE A 20 1.77 14.06 2.75
C PHE A 20 1.59 13.34 1.40
N VAL A 21 1.68 14.09 0.30
CA VAL A 21 1.51 13.55 -1.06
C VAL A 21 2.56 12.50 -1.42
N ALA A 22 3.77 12.62 -0.86
CA ALA A 22 4.87 11.67 -1.05
C ALA A 22 4.75 10.41 -0.18
N ARG A 23 3.68 10.28 0.60
CA ARG A 23 3.41 9.13 1.47
C ARG A 23 2.17 8.33 1.05
N ASN A 24 1.42 8.76 0.05
CA ASN A 24 0.20 8.08 -0.38
C ASN A 24 0.44 6.60 -0.72
N SER A 25 1.43 6.32 -1.57
CA SER A 25 1.75 4.94 -1.97
C SER A 25 2.22 4.10 -0.79
N TYR A 26 3.03 4.67 0.10
CA TYR A 26 3.44 4.03 1.35
C TYR A 26 2.23 3.65 2.21
N THR A 27 1.33 4.59 2.48
CA THR A 27 0.13 4.36 3.30
C THR A 27 -0.76 3.29 2.69
N MET A 28 -0.95 3.30 1.36
CA MET A 28 -1.72 2.27 0.68
C MET A 28 -1.06 0.89 0.80
N MET A 29 0.24 0.78 0.55
CA MET A 29 0.97 -0.49 0.68
C MET A 29 0.88 -1.05 2.10
N MET A 30 1.09 -0.23 3.11
CA MET A 30 0.96 -0.63 4.52
C MET A 30 -0.46 -1.11 4.86
N ASN A 31 -1.49 -0.41 4.39
CA ASN A 31 -2.89 -0.80 4.60
C ASN A 31 -3.32 -2.02 3.76
N ALA A 32 -2.53 -2.41 2.75
CA ALA A 32 -2.65 -3.68 2.04
C ALA A 32 -1.80 -4.80 2.67
N GLY A 33 -1.02 -4.51 3.72
CA GLY A 33 -0.10 -5.45 4.37
C GLY A 33 1.18 -5.73 3.57
N ILE A 34 1.56 -4.88 2.62
CA ILE A 34 2.73 -5.03 1.77
C ILE A 34 3.86 -4.11 2.24
N THR A 35 5.02 -4.68 2.51
CA THR A 35 6.22 -3.94 2.92
C THR A 35 7.34 -4.03 1.89
N GLU A 36 7.29 -5.05 1.03
CA GLU A 36 8.20 -5.25 -0.07
C GLU A 36 8.07 -4.12 -1.10
N GLY A 37 9.19 -3.49 -1.49
CA GLY A 37 9.20 -2.34 -2.39
C GLY A 37 9.11 -0.97 -1.70
N ILE A 38 9.02 -0.90 -0.37
CA ILE A 38 9.07 0.36 0.38
C ILE A 38 10.54 0.76 0.61
N ALA A 39 10.91 1.95 0.12
CA ALA A 39 12.26 2.51 0.24
C ALA A 39 12.30 3.80 1.07
N TRP A 40 13.22 3.86 2.02
CA TRP A 40 13.48 5.01 2.91
C TRP A 40 14.69 5.84 2.48
N THR A 41 15.44 5.38 1.48
CA THR A 41 16.52 6.11 0.82
C THR A 41 16.43 5.89 -0.69
N ASP A 42 17.13 6.73 -1.45
CA ASP A 42 17.16 6.61 -2.92
C ASP A 42 17.92 5.35 -3.34
N ASP A 43 18.97 4.98 -2.61
CA ASP A 43 19.69 3.72 -2.81
C ASP A 43 18.77 2.50 -2.63
N GLN A 44 17.94 2.50 -1.58
CA GLN A 44 16.96 1.43 -1.36
C GLN A 44 15.90 1.39 -2.47
N TYR A 45 15.53 2.54 -3.02
CA TYR A 45 14.57 2.60 -4.12
C TYR A 45 15.14 1.92 -5.37
N ILE A 46 16.41 2.21 -5.68
CA ILE A 46 17.14 1.57 -6.78
C ILE A 46 17.30 0.07 -6.52
N GLU A 47 17.70 -0.33 -5.32
CA GLU A 47 17.88 -1.73 -4.94
C GLU A 47 16.57 -2.52 -5.11
N TRP A 48 15.44 -1.98 -4.63
CA TRP A 48 14.13 -2.59 -4.82
C TRP A 48 13.76 -2.70 -6.29
N GLY A 49 14.03 -1.67 -7.10
CA GLY A 49 13.81 -1.71 -8.55
C GLY A 49 14.59 -2.84 -9.23
N ILE A 50 15.88 -2.97 -8.90
CA ILE A 50 16.74 -4.04 -9.42
C ILE A 50 16.24 -5.41 -8.97
N ARG A 51 15.93 -5.56 -7.68
CA ARG A 51 15.50 -6.82 -7.09
C ARG A 51 14.17 -7.28 -7.68
N LEU A 52 13.18 -6.40 -7.76
CA LEU A 52 11.91 -6.70 -8.40
C LEU A 52 12.07 -6.94 -9.90
N GLY A 53 13.05 -6.33 -10.59
CA GLY A 53 13.35 -6.64 -11.99
C GLY A 53 13.94 -8.03 -12.20
N LYS A 54 14.84 -8.47 -11.31
CA LYS A 54 15.61 -9.72 -11.46
C LYS A 54 14.94 -10.96 -10.87
N ASP A 55 14.10 -10.80 -9.84
CA ASP A 55 13.55 -11.93 -9.08
C ASP A 55 12.08 -12.20 -9.42
N PRO A 56 11.78 -13.16 -10.33
CA PRO A 56 10.41 -13.53 -10.67
C PRO A 56 9.65 -14.19 -9.52
N ALA A 57 10.35 -14.93 -8.63
CA ALA A 57 9.72 -15.61 -7.51
C ALA A 57 9.21 -14.61 -6.48
N LEU A 58 10.01 -13.58 -6.17
CA LEU A 58 9.59 -12.46 -5.32
C LEU A 58 8.38 -11.73 -5.90
N ARG A 59 8.38 -11.43 -7.20
CA ARG A 59 7.22 -10.79 -7.86
C ARG A 59 5.95 -11.64 -7.70
N GLN A 60 6.08 -12.96 -7.88
CA GLN A 60 4.96 -13.88 -7.74
C GLN A 60 4.45 -13.94 -6.29
N GLN A 61 5.37 -13.94 -5.32
CA GLN A 61 5.05 -13.92 -3.89
C GLN A 61 4.25 -12.65 -3.52
N ILE A 62 4.75 -11.47 -3.92
CA ILE A 62 4.07 -10.19 -3.64
C ILE A 62 2.70 -10.15 -4.33
N SER A 63 2.60 -10.61 -5.58
CA SER A 63 1.30 -10.69 -6.29
C SER A 63 0.30 -11.58 -5.54
N TRP A 64 0.74 -12.72 -5.00
CA TRP A 64 -0.13 -13.61 -4.23
C TRP A 64 -0.56 -12.98 -2.91
N LYS A 65 0.38 -12.36 -2.18
CA LYS A 65 0.11 -11.61 -0.95
C LYS A 65 -0.92 -10.50 -1.17
N LEU A 66 -0.80 -9.75 -2.26
CA LEU A 66 -1.78 -8.73 -2.67
C LEU A 66 -3.17 -9.33 -2.91
N ARG A 67 -3.28 -10.46 -3.60
CA ARG A 67 -4.57 -11.12 -3.84
C ARG A 67 -5.22 -11.58 -2.54
N GLN A 68 -4.45 -12.17 -1.64
CA GLN A 68 -4.94 -12.61 -0.33
C GLN A 68 -5.38 -11.43 0.53
N SER A 69 -4.63 -10.32 0.50
CA SER A 69 -4.95 -9.12 1.28
C SER A 69 -6.36 -8.60 1.02
N ARG A 70 -6.95 -8.83 -0.16
CA ARG A 70 -8.31 -8.38 -0.50
C ARG A 70 -9.39 -8.88 0.47
N GLN A 71 -9.14 -9.98 1.17
CA GLN A 71 -10.10 -10.56 2.12
C GLN A 71 -9.96 -9.99 3.54
N THR A 72 -8.79 -9.44 3.89
CA THR A 72 -8.44 -9.15 5.29
C THR A 72 -7.93 -7.74 5.53
N ALA A 73 -7.34 -7.11 4.52
CA ALA A 73 -6.64 -5.85 4.69
C ALA A 73 -7.60 -4.64 4.66
N PRO A 74 -7.39 -3.65 5.55
CA PRO A 74 -8.29 -2.51 5.70
C PRO A 74 -8.40 -1.67 4.42
N LEU A 75 -7.36 -1.62 3.58
CA LEU A 75 -7.39 -0.88 2.31
C LEU A 75 -8.58 -1.26 1.42
N TRP A 76 -9.05 -2.51 1.50
CA TRP A 76 -10.10 -3.04 0.64
C TRP A 76 -11.48 -3.07 1.32
N ASN A 77 -11.56 -2.70 2.59
CA ASN A 77 -12.80 -2.74 3.35
C ASN A 77 -13.50 -1.38 3.33
N GLY A 78 -14.21 -1.11 2.22
CA GLY A 78 -14.95 0.14 2.06
C GLY A 78 -16.03 0.36 3.12
N LYS A 79 -16.66 -0.72 3.63
CA LYS A 79 -17.70 -0.62 4.65
C LYS A 79 -17.12 -0.14 5.99
N GLU A 80 -15.97 -0.68 6.39
CA GLU A 80 -15.29 -0.24 7.60
C GLU A 80 -14.76 1.18 7.45
N PHE A 81 -14.16 1.51 6.29
CA PHE A 81 -13.74 2.87 5.99
C PHE A 81 -14.87 3.88 6.15
N THR A 82 -16.06 3.59 5.61
CA THR A 82 -17.23 4.47 5.75
C THR A 82 -17.63 4.64 7.22
N ARG A 83 -17.65 3.57 8.01
CA ARG A 83 -17.98 3.64 9.44
C ARG A 83 -16.99 4.47 10.25
N GLU A 84 -15.69 4.32 9.97
CA GLU A 84 -14.67 5.12 10.64
C GLU A 84 -14.76 6.60 10.25
N MET A 85 -15.12 6.90 9.00
CA MET A 85 -15.40 8.27 8.55
C MET A 85 -16.64 8.86 9.24
N GLU A 86 -17.73 8.09 9.36
CA GLU A 86 -18.95 8.51 10.07
C GLU A 86 -18.66 8.84 11.54
N LYS A 87 -17.93 7.96 12.25
CA LYS A 87 -17.49 8.21 13.63
C LYS A 87 -16.65 9.48 13.74
N ALA A 88 -15.75 9.72 12.79
CA ALA A 88 -14.94 10.93 12.78
C ALA A 88 -15.81 12.19 12.62
N TYR A 89 -16.84 12.14 11.78
CA TYR A 89 -17.80 13.25 11.63
C TYR A 89 -18.66 13.46 12.88
N GLU A 90 -19.14 12.40 13.51
CA GLU A 90 -19.89 12.49 14.77
C GLU A 90 -19.05 13.16 15.87
N ALA A 91 -17.79 12.72 16.03
CA ALA A 91 -16.87 13.31 16.99
C ALA A 91 -16.58 14.80 16.71
N MET A 92 -16.40 15.20 15.44
CA MET A 92 -16.22 16.61 15.05
C MET A 92 -17.45 17.46 15.34
N LEU A 93 -18.65 16.88 15.25
CA LEU A 93 -19.92 17.53 15.56
C LEU A 93 -20.26 17.50 17.06
N GLY A 94 -19.45 16.84 17.89
CA GLY A 94 -19.69 16.67 19.33
C GLY A 94 -20.87 15.75 19.64
N ARG A 95 -21.14 14.77 18.76
CA ARG A 95 -22.17 13.74 18.93
C ARG A 95 -21.55 12.42 19.38
#